data_AF-A0A3Q7JHM6-F1
#
_entry.id   AF-A0A3Q7JHM6-F1
#
_cell.length_a   1.000
_cell.length_b   1.000
_cell.length_c   1.000
_cell.angle_alpha   90.00
_cell.angle_beta   90.00
_cell.angle_gamma   90.00
#
_symmetry.space_group_name_H-M   'P 1'
#
loop_
_entity.id
_entity.type
_entity.pdbx_description
1 polymer ?
#
loop_
_entity_poly.entity_id
_entity_poly.type
_entity_poly.pdbx_seq_one_letter_code
_entity_poly.pdbx_strand_id
1 'polypeptide(L)'
;MGGSSMVPLNRTSSIENEPRTLNLNQIQFARDTALYVINTRGLEEAMRIFTEGLEPVSQCVHDKEEVIMEYAEELENLSNPLRINPETRDIATAPF
;
A
#
# COMPACT_ATOMS: atom_id res chain seq x y z
N MET A 1 -50.18 20.36 -1.38
CA MET A 1 -49.07 20.66 -2.30
C MET A 1 -47.77 20.63 -1.51
N GLY A 2 -47.00 19.56 -1.61
CA GLY A 2 -45.69 19.45 -0.96
C GLY A 2 -44.61 19.49 -2.03
N GLY A 3 -44.04 20.67 -2.28
CA GLY A 3 -42.90 20.81 -3.17
C GLY A 3 -41.64 20.35 -2.46
N SER A 4 -41.10 19.19 -2.86
CA SER A 4 -39.75 18.78 -2.45
C SER A 4 -38.76 19.82 -3.00
N SER A 5 -38.20 20.62 -2.10
CA SER A 5 -37.10 21.54 -2.40
C SER A 5 -35.90 20.71 -2.85
N MET A 6 -35.59 20.75 -4.15
CA MET A 6 -34.44 20.09 -4.74
C MET A 6 -33.20 20.90 -4.36
N VAL A 7 -32.57 20.56 -3.24
CA VAL A 7 -31.29 21.15 -2.84
C VAL A 7 -30.25 20.76 -3.90
N PRO A 8 -29.57 21.74 -4.54
CA PRO A 8 -28.54 21.43 -5.52
C PRO A 8 -27.43 20.61 -4.86
N LEU A 9 -27.18 19.40 -5.37
CA LEU A 9 -26.02 18.62 -4.98
C LEU A 9 -24.77 19.28 -5.57
N ASN A 10 -23.98 19.94 -4.73
CA ASN A 10 -22.64 20.40 -5.09
C ASN A 10 -21.73 19.17 -5.26
N ARG A 11 -21.63 18.68 -6.50
CA ARG A 11 -20.70 17.61 -6.85
C ARG A 11 -19.31 18.22 -7.02
N THR A 12 -18.39 17.90 -6.11
CA THR A 12 -16.95 18.11 -6.30
C THR A 12 -16.35 16.86 -6.92
N SER A 13 -15.33 17.00 -7.76
CA SER A 13 -14.61 15.84 -8.30
C SER A 13 -13.74 15.23 -7.21
N SER A 14 -13.84 13.91 -6.98
CA SER A 14 -13.05 13.20 -5.96
C SER A 14 -11.54 13.44 -6.10
N ILE A 15 -11.08 13.63 -7.35
CA ILE A 15 -9.67 13.89 -7.70
C ILE A 15 -9.05 15.12 -7.00
N GLU A 16 -9.85 16.10 -6.57
CA GLU A 16 -9.34 17.29 -5.86
C GLU A 16 -9.04 17.02 -4.39
N ASN A 17 -9.65 15.97 -3.81
CA ASN A 17 -9.51 15.60 -2.40
C ASN A 17 -8.63 14.35 -2.21
N GLU A 18 -8.28 13.66 -3.29
CA GLU A 18 -7.43 12.48 -3.24
C GLU A 18 -5.94 12.85 -3.04
N PRO A 19 -5.20 12.06 -2.26
CA PRO A 19 -3.76 12.24 -2.15
C PRO A 19 -3.11 12.02 -3.51
N ARG A 20 -2.31 13.00 -3.98
CA ARG A 20 -1.60 12.88 -5.24
C ARG A 20 -0.63 11.70 -5.20
N THR A 21 -0.76 10.81 -6.16
CA THR A 21 0.22 9.73 -6.38
C THR A 21 1.57 10.31 -6.79
N LEU A 22 2.65 9.67 -6.34
CA LEU A 22 4.00 10.02 -6.77
C LEU A 22 4.17 9.82 -8.28
N ASN A 23 4.92 10.71 -8.94
CA ASN A 23 5.32 10.50 -10.34
C ASN A 23 6.43 9.43 -10.45
N LEU A 24 6.72 8.98 -11.67
CA LEU A 24 7.69 7.89 -11.90
C LEU A 24 9.07 8.16 -11.31
N ASN A 25 9.59 9.39 -11.43
CA ASN A 25 10.91 9.74 -10.90
C ASN A 25 10.90 9.74 -9.37
N GLN A 26 9.82 10.22 -8.76
CA GLN A 26 9.64 10.19 -7.30
C GLN A 26 9.55 8.76 -6.78
N ILE A 27 8.88 7.86 -7.52
CA ILE A 27 8.81 6.44 -7.17
C ILE A 27 10.20 5.81 -7.22
N GLN A 28 10.97 6.04 -8.30
CA GLN A 28 12.33 5.51 -8.43
C GLN A 28 13.23 6.03 -7.30
N PHE A 29 13.20 7.33 -7.05
CA PHE A 29 13.98 7.95 -5.97
C PHE A 29 13.60 7.39 -4.59
N ALA A 30 12.29 7.26 -4.30
CA ALA A 30 11.82 6.70 -3.05
C ALA A 30 12.28 5.24 -2.89
N ARG A 31 12.24 4.45 -3.97
CA ARG A 31 12.72 3.07 -3.99
C ARG A 31 14.21 2.98 -3.68
N ASP A 32 15.04 3.78 -4.34
CA ASP A 32 16.49 3.77 -4.14
C ASP A 32 16.85 4.18 -2.71
N THR A 33 16.14 5.16 -2.17
CA THR A 33 16.31 5.62 -0.79
C THR A 33 15.90 4.54 0.21
N ALA A 34 14.78 3.85 -0.03
CA ALA A 34 14.33 2.75 0.81
C ALA A 34 15.34 1.59 0.83
N LEU A 35 15.86 1.22 -0.35
CA LEU A 35 16.92 0.21 -0.47
C LEU A 35 18.18 0.62 0.30
N TYR A 36 18.57 1.89 0.22
CA TYR A 36 19.70 2.40 0.98
C TYR A 36 19.50 2.25 2.49
N VAL A 37 18.32 2.59 3.01
CA VAL A 37 18.00 2.41 4.45
C VAL A 37 18.09 0.95 4.85
N ILE A 38 17.47 0.03 4.11
CA ILE A 38 17.48 -1.40 4.41
C ILE A 38 18.90 -1.97 4.40
N ASN A 39 19.74 -1.53 3.46
CA ASN A 39 21.10 -2.06 3.31
C ASN A 39 22.11 -1.46 4.29
N THR A 40 21.83 -0.29 4.87
CA THR A 40 22.80 0.44 5.71
C THR A 40 22.40 0.55 7.17
N ARG A 41 21.12 0.36 7.51
CA ARG A 41 20.60 0.45 8.87
C ARG A 41 20.27 -0.94 9.40
N GLY A 42 20.33 -1.10 10.73
CA GLY A 42 19.85 -2.31 11.40
C GLY A 42 18.33 -2.43 11.29
N LEU A 43 17.79 -3.62 11.52
CA LEU A 43 16.36 -3.91 11.37
C LEU A 43 15.47 -2.97 12.20
N GLU A 44 15.80 -2.77 13.48
CA GLU A 44 15.02 -1.94 14.39
C GLU A 44 15.01 -0.46 13.96
N GLU A 45 16.15 0.01 13.48
CA GLU A 45 16.34 1.37 12.99
C GLU A 45 15.56 1.60 11.69
N ALA A 46 15.67 0.66 10.74
CA ALA A 46 14.94 0.70 9.49
C ALA A 46 13.43 0.66 9.74
N MET A 47 12.97 -0.24 10.62
CA MET A 47 11.57 -0.36 10.97
C MET A 47 11.03 0.95 11.56
N ARG A 48 11.76 1.58 12.48
CA ARG A 48 11.37 2.88 13.02
C ARG A 48 11.25 3.93 11.92
N ILE A 49 12.21 4.03 11.00
CA ILE A 49 12.17 4.99 9.89
C ILE A 49 10.91 4.81 9.03
N PHE A 50 10.51 3.56 8.74
CA PHE A 50 9.36 3.29 7.87
C PHE A 50 8.00 3.40 8.57
N THR A 51 7.95 3.26 9.89
CA THR A 51 6.69 3.26 10.65
C THR A 51 6.47 4.50 11.52
N GLU A 52 7.47 5.38 11.64
CA GLU A 52 7.35 6.60 12.44
C GLU A 52 6.21 7.51 11.92
N GLY A 53 5.26 7.82 12.80
CA GLY A 53 4.10 8.66 12.48
C GLY A 53 2.96 7.96 11.74
N LEU A 54 3.05 6.66 11.47
CA LEU A 54 1.94 5.89 10.93
C LEU A 54 1.03 5.40 12.07
N GLU A 55 -0.29 5.48 11.86
CA GLU A 55 -1.27 4.86 12.73
C GLU A 55 -1.58 3.45 12.22
N PRO A 56 -1.48 2.40 13.05
CA PRO A 56 -1.96 1.08 12.70
C PRO A 56 -3.44 1.15 12.35
N VAL A 57 -3.84 0.59 11.22
CA VAL A 57 -5.26 0.37 10.95
C VAL A 57 -5.75 -0.60 12.02
N SER A 58 -6.72 -0.19 12.83
CA SER A 58 -7.27 -1.05 13.88
C SER A 58 -7.74 -2.36 13.26
N GLN A 59 -7.16 -3.46 13.74
CA GLN A 59 -7.42 -4.80 13.25
C GLN A 59 -8.93 -5.07 13.29
N CYS A 60 -9.49 -5.59 12.21
CA CYS A 60 -10.61 -6.51 12.29
C CYS A 60 -10.11 -7.76 13.06
N VAL A 61 -10.19 -7.73 14.38
CA VAL A 61 -9.76 -8.83 15.25
C VAL A 61 -10.76 -9.97 15.16
N HIS A 62 -10.29 -11.15 14.76
CA HIS A 62 -10.66 -12.50 15.23
C HIS A 62 -9.64 -13.45 14.59
N ASP A 63 -8.76 -14.20 15.25
CA ASP A 63 -8.51 -14.52 16.65
C ASP A 63 -7.00 -14.78 16.83
N LYS A 64 -6.60 -14.90 18.11
CA LYS A 64 -5.23 -15.00 18.60
C LYS A 64 -4.54 -16.32 18.19
N GLU A 65 -3.65 -16.27 17.22
CA GLU A 65 -2.49 -17.18 17.17
C GLU A 65 -1.27 -16.39 16.66
N GLU A 66 -0.13 -16.56 17.31
CA GLU A 66 1.14 -15.91 17.00
C GLU A 66 1.55 -16.10 15.53
N VAL A 67 1.27 -15.13 14.66
CA VAL A 67 1.90 -15.05 13.33
C VAL A 67 3.24 -14.32 13.46
N ILE A 68 4.18 -14.95 14.17
CA ILE A 68 5.61 -14.67 14.04
C ILE A 68 6.16 -15.73 13.08
N MET A 69 5.75 -15.72 11.81
CA MET A 69 6.36 -16.51 10.73
C MET A 69 5.70 -16.15 9.38
N GLU A 70 5.94 -14.94 8.88
CA GLU A 70 5.76 -14.70 7.42
C GLU A 70 6.55 -13.50 6.87
N TYR A 71 7.37 -12.80 7.65
CA TYR A 71 8.10 -11.64 7.10
C TYR A 71 9.47 -12.01 6.51
N ALA A 72 10.08 -13.11 6.97
CA ALA A 72 11.40 -13.54 6.50
C ALA A 72 11.34 -14.22 5.13
N GLU A 73 10.32 -15.06 4.88
CA GLU A 73 10.14 -15.77 3.60
C GLU A 73 9.71 -14.81 2.47
N GLU A 74 8.94 -13.77 2.77
CA GLU A 74 8.58 -12.74 1.80
C GLU A 74 9.79 -11.87 1.38
N LEU A 75 10.71 -11.57 2.30
CA LEU A 75 11.92 -10.80 2.00
C LEU A 75 12.87 -11.57 1.06
N GLU A 76 12.95 -12.90 1.21
CA GLU A 76 13.71 -13.79 0.33
C GLU A 76 13.05 -13.90 -1.06
N ASN A 77 11.72 -13.87 -1.14
CA ASN A 77 10.98 -13.84 -2.41
C ASN A 77 11.16 -12.53 -3.20
N LEU A 78 11.31 -11.37 -2.51
CA LEU A 78 11.59 -10.08 -3.15
C LEU A 78 13.00 -9.98 -3.74
N SER A 79 13.94 -10.81 -3.27
CA SER A 79 15.30 -10.89 -3.83
C SER A 79 15.35 -11.48 -5.25
N ASN A 80 14.26 -12.13 -5.69
CA ASN A 80 14.12 -12.69 -7.03
C ASN A 80 13.15 -11.85 -7.87
N PRO A 81 13.62 -10.85 -8.66
CA PRO A 81 12.77 -10.03 -9.54
C PRO A 81 12.07 -10.81 -10.67
N LEU A 82 12.19 -12.15 -10.71
CA LEU A 82 11.62 -13.04 -11.72
C LEU A 82 10.62 -14.07 -11.16
N ARG A 83 10.32 -14.07 -9.86
CA ARG A 83 9.25 -14.91 -9.28
C ARG A 83 7.95 -14.12 -9.13
N ILE A 84 7.50 -13.54 -10.24
CA ILE A 84 6.06 -13.31 -10.40
C ILE A 84 5.47 -14.71 -10.57
N ASN A 85 4.75 -15.20 -9.56
CA ASN A 85 4.04 -16.48 -9.68
C ASN A 85 3.09 -16.36 -10.90
N PRO A 86 3.31 -17.09 -12.01
CA PRO A 86 2.54 -16.90 -13.24
C PRO A 86 1.07 -17.32 -13.09
N GLU A 87 0.74 -18.02 -12.01
CA GLU A 87 -0.59 -18.58 -11.71
C GLU A 87 -1.65 -17.52 -11.31
N THR A 88 -1.28 -16.27 -10.99
CA THR A 88 -2.23 -15.30 -10.40
C THR A 88 -2.57 -14.08 -11.27
N ARG A 89 -2.15 -14.06 -12.54
CA ARG A 89 -2.53 -12.97 -13.48
C ARG A 89 -3.33 -13.49 -14.65
N ASP A 90 -4.52 -14.00 -14.37
CA ASP A 90 -5.55 -14.16 -15.40
C ASP A 90 -6.22 -12.80 -15.70
N ILE A 91 -5.47 -11.93 -16.40
CA ILE A 91 -5.99 -10.70 -17.01
C ILE A 91 -6.76 -11.00 -18.31
N ALA A 92 -6.67 -12.22 -18.83
CA ALA A 92 -7.31 -12.60 -20.08
C ALA A 92 -8.82 -12.85 -19.91
N THR A 93 -9.27 -13.19 -18.69
CA THR A 93 -10.68 -13.49 -18.38
C THR A 93 -11.42 -12.31 -17.74
N ALA A 94 -10.81 -11.13 -17.63
CA ALA A 94 -11.50 -9.95 -17.10
C ALA A 94 -12.60 -9.48 -18.08
N PRO A 95 -13.86 -9.29 -17.63
CA PRO A 95 -14.94 -8.81 -18.49
C PRO A 95 -14.73 -7.34 -18.90
N PHE A 96 -15.20 -6.98 -20.10
CA PHE A 96 -15.31 -5.59 -20.59
C PHE A 96 -16.60 -4.93 -20.13
#